data_AF-A0AA44BDB9-F1
#
_entry.id   AF-A0AA44BDB9-F1
#
_cell.length_a   1.000
_cell.length_b   1.000
_cell.length_c   1.000
_cell.angle_alpha   90.00
_cell.angle_beta   90.00
_cell.angle_gamma   90.00
#
_symmetry.space_group_name_H-M   'P 1'
#
loop_
_entity.id
_entity.type
_entity.pdbx_description
1 polymer ?
#
loop_
_entity_poly.entity_id
_entity_poly.type
_entity_poly.pdbx_seq_one_letter_code
_entity_poly.pdbx_strand_id
1 'polypeptide(L)'
;MKEKNDFEKDMENLEDWQEKQYSPGHYIGTGKVPRPILAVSKHPKLLIVAGAIGLLLPMAALIFGDVLFREIAFLFFVPLVFLIGGILRIRGR
;
A
#
# COMPACT_ATOMS: atom_id res chain seq x y z
N MET A 1 -11.82 -28.23 9.21
CA MET A 1 -12.10 -27.49 10.47
C MET A 1 -11.34 -26.17 10.58
N LYS A 2 -10.07 -26.05 10.17
CA LYS A 2 -9.33 -24.76 10.24
C LYS A 2 -9.92 -23.64 9.36
N GLU A 3 -10.31 -23.93 8.12
CA GLU A 3 -10.87 -22.91 7.20
C GLU A 3 -12.15 -22.24 7.72
N LYS A 4 -12.99 -22.99 8.45
CA LYS A 4 -14.24 -22.44 8.99
C LYS A 4 -13.98 -21.36 10.05
N ASN A 5 -12.90 -21.53 10.81
CA ASN A 5 -12.46 -20.61 11.85
C ASN A 5 -11.80 -19.36 11.25
N ASP A 6 -10.96 -19.53 10.22
CA ASP A 6 -10.35 -18.39 9.53
C ASP A 6 -11.42 -17.53 8.82
N PHE A 7 -12.43 -18.16 8.20
CA PHE A 7 -13.53 -17.44 7.56
C PHE A 7 -14.39 -16.63 8.56
N GLU A 8 -14.77 -17.22 9.70
CA GLU A 8 -15.53 -16.49 10.74
C GLU A 8 -14.74 -15.30 11.29
N LYS A 9 -13.44 -15.49 11.54
CA LYS A 9 -12.54 -14.41 11.98
C LYS A 9 -12.39 -13.32 10.93
N ASP A 10 -12.47 -13.68 9.65
CA ASP A 10 -12.45 -12.74 8.54
C ASP A 10 -13.74 -11.92 8.49
N MET A 11 -14.88 -12.56 8.71
CA MET A 11 -16.20 -11.91 8.75
C MET A 11 -16.29 -10.92 9.92
N GLU A 12 -15.87 -11.33 11.12
CA GLU A 12 -15.87 -10.48 12.31
C GLU A 12 -14.95 -9.26 12.13
N ASN A 13 -13.78 -9.45 11.50
CA ASN A 13 -12.92 -8.31 11.18
C ASN A 13 -13.58 -7.37 10.17
N LEU A 14 -14.24 -7.88 9.13
CA LEU A 14 -14.90 -7.04 8.13
C LEU A 14 -16.01 -6.20 8.75
N GLU A 15 -16.81 -6.81 9.62
CA GLU A 15 -17.87 -6.14 10.38
C GLU A 15 -17.28 -5.03 11.27
N ASP A 16 -16.19 -5.33 12.00
CA ASP A 16 -15.46 -4.34 12.82
C ASP A 16 -14.96 -3.15 12.00
N TRP A 17 -14.44 -3.39 10.78
CA TRP A 17 -13.99 -2.33 9.85
C TRP A 17 -15.13 -1.48 9.29
N GLN A 18 -16.29 -2.08 9.03
CA GLN A 18 -17.47 -1.36 8.53
C GLN A 18 -18.09 -0.49 9.61
N GLU A 19 -18.24 -1.01 10.83
CA GLU A 19 -18.86 -0.26 11.94
C GLU A 19 -18.02 0.95 12.37
N LYS A 20 -16.69 0.83 12.30
CA LYS A 20 -15.77 1.83 12.87
C LYS A 20 -15.05 2.64 11.80
N GLN A 21 -15.58 2.65 10.58
CA GLN A 21 -15.03 3.36 9.42
C GLN A 21 -14.85 4.87 9.68
N TYR A 22 -15.73 5.47 10.49
CA TYR A 22 -15.69 6.89 10.87
C TYR A 22 -14.94 7.19 12.17
N SER A 23 -14.35 6.17 12.80
CA SER A 23 -13.60 6.28 14.06
C SER A 23 -12.16 5.79 13.87
N PRO A 24 -11.34 6.46 13.04
CA PRO A 24 -9.99 5.99 12.71
C PRO A 24 -9.08 5.84 13.94
N GLY A 25 -9.35 6.61 15.01
CA GLY A 25 -8.64 6.48 16.30
C GLY A 25 -8.79 5.12 16.96
N HIS A 26 -9.85 4.37 16.65
CA HIS A 26 -10.10 3.03 17.20
C HIS A 26 -8.97 2.04 16.88
N TYR A 27 -8.31 2.19 15.73
CA TYR A 27 -7.27 1.27 15.28
C TYR A 27 -5.86 1.67 15.76
N ILE A 28 -5.69 2.87 16.29
CA ILE A 28 -4.38 3.35 16.77
C ILE A 28 -3.96 2.53 18.00
N GLY A 29 -2.75 1.98 17.97
CA GLY A 29 -2.20 1.16 19.07
C GLY A 29 -2.67 -0.29 19.11
N THR A 30 -3.66 -0.68 18.30
CA THR A 30 -4.16 -2.07 18.23
C THR A 30 -3.28 -3.01 17.41
N GLY A 31 -2.36 -2.45 16.60
CA GLY A 31 -1.59 -3.21 15.62
C GLY A 31 -2.42 -3.74 14.44
N LYS A 32 -3.73 -3.48 14.40
CA LYS A 32 -4.59 -3.85 13.27
C LYS A 32 -4.26 -2.97 12.07
N VAL A 33 -3.80 -3.60 10.99
CA VAL A 33 -3.57 -2.97 9.69
C VAL A 33 -4.66 -3.46 8.73
N PRO A 34 -5.22 -2.60 7.86
CA PRO A 34 -6.15 -3.03 6.84
C PRO A 34 -5.58 -4.22 6.04
N ARG A 35 -6.35 -5.31 5.96
CA ARG A 35 -5.95 -6.54 5.25
C ARG A 35 -5.50 -6.31 3.80
N PRO A 36 -6.12 -5.42 3.01
CA PRO A 36 -5.65 -5.15 1.65
C PRO A 36 -4.18 -4.68 1.64
N ILE A 37 -3.83 -3.78 2.55
CA ILE A 37 -2.46 -3.28 2.71
C ILE A 37 -1.52 -4.41 3.14
N LEU A 38 -1.96 -5.24 4.09
CA LEU A 38 -1.18 -6.37 4.58
C LEU A 38 -0.95 -7.43 3.48
N ALA A 39 -1.96 -7.71 2.66
CA ALA A 39 -1.88 -8.66 1.55
C ALA A 39 -0.95 -8.16 0.44
N VAL A 40 -1.06 -6.90 0.05
CA VAL A 40 -0.14 -6.29 -0.93
C VAL A 40 1.31 -6.35 -0.45
N SER A 41 1.56 -6.17 0.85
CA SER A 41 2.89 -6.28 1.43
C SER A 41 3.52 -7.69 1.29
N LYS A 42 2.70 -8.75 1.19
CA LYS A 42 3.18 -10.14 1.02
C LYS A 42 3.62 -10.44 -0.42
N HIS A 43 3.21 -9.64 -1.38
CA HIS A 43 3.49 -9.82 -2.81
C HIS A 43 4.43 -8.72 -3.32
N PRO A 44 5.74 -8.83 -3.09
CA PRO A 44 6.68 -7.76 -3.44
C PRO A 44 6.75 -7.48 -4.94
N LYS A 45 6.42 -8.46 -5.80
CA LYS A 45 6.28 -8.24 -7.25
C LYS A 45 5.18 -7.21 -7.58
N LEU A 46 4.06 -7.24 -6.85
CA LEU A 46 2.97 -6.27 -7.04
C LEU A 46 3.39 -4.87 -6.60
N LEU A 47 4.18 -4.74 -5.53
CA LEU A 47 4.75 -3.46 -5.12
C LEU A 47 5.66 -2.86 -6.20
N ILE A 48 6.48 -3.69 -6.84
CA ILE A 48 7.36 -3.26 -7.94
C ILE A 48 6.54 -2.80 -9.15
N VAL A 49 5.52 -3.58 -9.54
CA VAL A 49 4.62 -3.21 -10.65
C VAL A 49 3.89 -1.91 -10.36
N ALA A 50 3.33 -1.75 -9.15
CA ALA A 50 2.64 -0.53 -8.74
C ALA A 50 3.57 0.69 -8.74
N GLY A 51 4.81 0.53 -8.27
CA GLY A 51 5.82 1.58 -8.34
C GLY A 51 6.21 1.93 -9.79
N ALA A 52 6.40 0.94 -10.65
CA ALA A 52 6.74 1.15 -12.06
C ALA A 52 5.62 1.87 -12.83
N ILE A 53 4.36 1.48 -12.63
CA ILE A 53 3.20 2.17 -13.20
C ILE A 53 3.09 3.58 -12.61
N GLY A 54 3.30 3.72 -11.29
CA GLY A 54 3.26 5.01 -10.60
C GLY A 54 4.28 6.02 -11.11
N LEU A 55 5.41 5.57 -11.67
CA LEU A 55 6.41 6.45 -12.29
C LEU A 55 5.93 7.09 -13.60
N LEU A 56 4.89 6.58 -14.25
CA LEU A 56 4.40 7.15 -15.52
C LEU A 56 3.90 8.58 -15.36
N LEU A 57 3.23 8.90 -14.23
CA LEU A 57 2.72 10.23 -13.94
C LEU A 57 3.83 11.28 -13.76
N PRO A 58 4.83 11.10 -12.86
CA PRO A 58 5.92 12.04 -12.74
C PRO A 58 6.78 12.12 -14.01
N MET A 59 6.93 11.01 -14.75
CA MET A 59 7.62 11.03 -16.05
C MET A 59 6.87 11.88 -17.08
N ALA A 60 5.55 11.74 -17.17
CA ALA A 60 4.73 12.57 -18.06
C ALA A 60 4.80 14.05 -17.65
N ALA A 61 4.72 14.35 -16.35
CA ALA A 61 4.85 15.71 -15.83
C ALA A 61 6.22 16.34 -16.18
N LEU A 62 7.29 15.54 -16.14
CA LEU A 62 8.64 16.00 -16.47
C LEU A 62 8.84 16.23 -17.98
N ILE A 63 8.20 15.43 -18.84
CA ILE A 63 8.32 15.55 -20.30
C ILE A 63 7.43 16.68 -20.85
N PHE A 64 6.23 16.84 -20.31
CA PHE A 64 5.20 17.71 -20.89
C PHE A 64 4.88 18.97 -20.08
N GLY A 65 5.43 19.13 -18.87
CA GLY A 65 5.08 20.23 -17.97
C GLY A 65 6.25 21.13 -17.61
N ASP A 66 5.95 22.42 -17.41
CA ASP A 66 6.83 23.39 -16.75
C ASP A 66 6.72 23.26 -15.22
N VAL A 67 7.14 22.10 -14.69
CA VAL A 67 6.98 21.77 -13.26
C VAL A 67 8.26 22.08 -12.50
N LEU A 68 8.15 22.73 -11.34
CA LEU A 68 9.31 23.01 -10.49
C LEU A 68 9.91 21.71 -9.93
N PHE A 69 11.24 21.68 -9.82
CA PHE A 69 12.01 20.53 -9.31
C PHE A 69 11.50 19.99 -7.96
N ARG A 70 10.99 20.89 -7.11
CA ARG A 70 10.43 20.56 -5.78
C ARG A 70 9.13 19.75 -5.85
N GLU A 71 8.27 20.05 -6.82
CA GLU A 71 6.98 19.35 -7.01
C GLU A 71 7.20 17.98 -7.65
N ILE A 72 8.14 17.92 -8.60
CA ILE A 72 8.60 16.67 -9.22
C ILE A 72 9.13 15.70 -8.17
N ALA A 73 9.96 16.17 -7.22
CA ALA A 73 10.52 15.32 -6.17
C ALA A 73 9.43 14.64 -5.31
N PHE A 74 8.34 15.34 -5.01
CA PHE A 74 7.22 14.77 -4.27
C PHE A 74 6.48 13.70 -5.07
N LEU A 75 6.28 13.93 -6.38
CA LEU A 75 5.62 12.97 -7.27
C LEU A 75 6.44 11.69 -7.46
N PHE A 76 7.77 11.76 -7.46
CA PHE A 76 8.64 10.59 -7.53
C PHE A 76 8.74 9.83 -6.21
N PHE A 77 8.44 10.46 -5.07
CA PHE A 77 8.62 9.85 -3.74
C PHE A 77 7.79 8.57 -3.56
N VAL A 78 6.47 8.63 -3.79
CA VAL A 78 5.57 7.51 -3.56
C VAL A 78 5.91 6.29 -4.46
N PRO A 79 6.10 6.45 -5.78
CA PRO A 79 6.54 5.36 -6.65
C PRO A 79 7.89 4.74 -6.24
N LEU A 80 8.86 5.57 -5.85
CA LEU A 80 10.17 5.11 -5.40
C LEU A 80 10.08 4.28 -4.11
N VAL A 81 9.27 4.70 -3.14
CA VAL A 81 9.04 3.93 -1.89
C VAL A 81 8.49 2.53 -2.21
N PHE A 82 7.56 2.41 -3.16
CA PHE A 82 7.01 1.12 -3.57
C PHE A 82 8.05 0.24 -4.29
N LEU A 83 8.85 0.82 -5.18
CA LEU A 83 9.94 0.10 -5.86
C LEU A 83 10.99 -0.40 -4.86
N ILE A 84 11.53 0.50 -4.03
CA ILE A 84 12.55 0.17 -3.03
C ILE A 84 12.01 -0.85 -2.03
N GLY A 85 10.81 -0.63 -1.50
CA GLY A 85 10.16 -1.54 -0.56
C GLY A 85 9.86 -2.92 -1.16
N GLY A 86 9.52 -2.98 -2.45
CA GLY A 86 9.39 -4.22 -3.21
C GLY A 86 10.72 -4.96 -3.36
N ILE A 87 11.76 -4.26 -3.83
CA ILE A 87 13.11 -4.83 -4.07
C ILE A 87 13.72 -5.35 -2.77
N LEU A 88 13.71 -4.57 -1.69
CA LEU A 88 14.26 -4.97 -0.40
C LEU A 88 13.60 -6.24 0.14
N ARG A 89 12.28 -6.38 -0.06
CA ARG A 89 11.52 -7.54 0.40
C ARG A 89 11.71 -8.79 -0.49
N ILE A 90 12.13 -8.63 -1.75
CA ILE A 90 12.62 -9.75 -2.57
C ILE A 90 14.03 -10.17 -2.10
N ARG A 91 14.92 -9.20 -1.86
CA ARG A 91 16.32 -9.48 -1.49
C ARG A 91 16.48 -10.06 -0.07
N GLY A 92 15.57 -9.73 0.85
CA GLY A 92 15.54 -10.25 2.21
C GLY A 92 14.74 -11.55 2.38
N ARG A 93 14.23 -12.14 1.30
CA ARG A 93 13.63 -13.48 1.25
C ARG A 93 14.62 -14.44 0.59
#